data_AF-A0A2H0RDE8-F1
#
_entry.id   AF-A0A2H0RDE8-F1
#
_cell.length_a   1.000
_cell.length_b   1.000
_cell.length_c   1.000
_cell.angle_alpha   90.00
_cell.angle_beta   90.00
_cell.angle_gamma   90.00
#
_symmetry.space_group_name_H-M   'P 1'
#
loop_
_entity.id
_entity.type
_entity.pdbx_description
1 polymer ?
#
loop_
_entity_poly.entity_id
_entity_poly.type
_entity_poly.pdbx_seq_one_letter_code
_entity_poly.pdbx_strand_id
1 'polypeptide(L)' 'MTTLTIPKELMRKKELVLVPRDEYEWLVSYQASFPAEIELSPAGRKALIRARKNIKSGKTLSVHELKQKLGY' A
#
# COMPACT_ATOMS: atom_id res chain seq x y z
N MET A 1 5.57 -34.45 11.63
CA MET A 1 4.34 -33.75 12.03
C MET A 1 4.71 -32.86 13.20
N THR A 2 4.67 -31.55 13.02
CA THR A 2 5.15 -30.61 14.04
C THR A 2 3.97 -30.12 14.85
N THR A 3 3.96 -30.43 16.15
CA THR A 3 2.90 -29.98 17.06
C THR A 3 3.24 -28.57 17.54
N LEU A 4 2.34 -27.62 17.28
CA LEU A 4 2.45 -26.25 17.77
C LEU A 4 1.50 -26.09 18.96
N THR A 5 2.04 -25.74 20.13
CA THR A 5 1.24 -25.48 21.33
C THR A 5 1.08 -23.97 21.51
N ILE A 6 -0.17 -23.50 21.50
CA ILE A 6 -0.51 -22.09 21.66
C ILE A 6 -1.08 -21.88 23.07
N PRO A 7 -0.45 -21.04 23.91
CA PRO A 7 -0.97 -20.70 25.24
C PRO A 7 -2.38 -20.11 25.18
N LYS A 8 -3.27 -20.54 26.09
CA LYS A 8 -4.67 -20.10 26.13
C LYS A 8 -4.82 -18.60 26.40
N GLU A 9 -3.83 -17.99 27.04
CA GLU A 9 -3.77 -16.56 27.33
C GLU A 9 -3.73 -15.72 26.04
N LEU A 10 -3.09 -16.24 24.98
CA LEU A 10 -3.00 -15.57 23.69
C LEU A 10 -4.34 -15.55 22.93
N MET A 11 -5.25 -16.48 23.24
CA MET A 11 -6.59 -16.54 22.65
C MET A 11 -7.59 -15.53 23.26
N ARG A 12 -7.19 -14.77 24.29
CA ARG A 12 -8.10 -13.84 24.99
C ARG A 12 -8.45 -12.58 24.19
N LYS A 13 -7.71 -12.26 23.12
CA LYS A 13 -7.80 -10.99 22.38
C LYS A 13 -8.43 -11.11 20.98
N LYS A 14 -9.38 -12.05 20.78
CA LYS A 14 -10.08 -12.41 19.52
C LYS A 14 -9.34 -13.49 18.70
N GLU A 15 -9.65 -13.58 17.40
CA GLU A 15 -9.11 -14.55 16.45
C GLU A 15 -7.58 -14.52 16.38
N LEU A 16 -6.99 -15.72 16.33
CA LEU A 16 -5.56 -15.93 16.23
C LEU A 16 -5.27 -16.53 14.85
N VAL A 17 -4.35 -15.90 14.12
CA VAL A 17 -3.93 -16.34 12.79
C VAL A 17 -2.46 -16.71 12.84
N LEU A 18 -2.12 -17.86 12.26
CA LEU A 18 -0.74 -18.26 12.05
C LEU A 18 -0.29 -17.75 10.68
N VAL A 19 0.79 -16.98 10.68
CA VAL A 19 1.43 -16.49 9.46
C VAL A 19 2.92 -16.83 9.50
N PRO A 20 3.53 -17.14 8.34
CA PRO A 20 4.97 -17.19 8.19
C PRO A 20 5.64 -15.91 8.69
N ARG A 21 6.85 -16.06 9.24
CA ARG A 21 7.57 -14.95 9.88
C ARG A 21 7.89 -13.84 8.89
N ASP A 22 8.34 -14.20 7.71
CA ASP A 22 8.64 -13.30 6.59
C ASP A 22 7.39 -12.51 6.14
N GLU A 23 6.23 -13.17 6.06
CA GLU A 23 4.96 -12.51 5.77
C GLU A 23 4.56 -11.53 6.89
N TYR A 24 4.76 -11.90 8.15
CA TYR A 24 4.51 -11.02 9.28
C TYR A 24 5.40 -9.78 9.27
N GLU A 25 6.71 -9.96 9.07
CA GLU A 25 7.68 -8.86 8.99
C GLU A 25 7.38 -7.94 7.80
N TRP A 26 6.93 -8.51 6.67
CA TRP A 26 6.44 -7.73 5.55
C TRP A 26 5.18 -6.93 5.90
N LEU A 27 4.18 -7.53 6.55
CA LEU A 27 2.94 -6.83 6.94
C LEU A 27 3.20 -5.68 7.92
N VAL A 28 4.07 -5.91 8.92
CA VAL A 28 4.45 -4.88 9.89
C VAL A 28 5.21 -3.75 9.22
N SER A 29 6.17 -4.06 8.34
CA SER A 29 6.92 -3.03 7.60
C SER A 29 6.02 -2.27 6.62
N TYR A 30 5.09 -2.95 5.95
CA TYR A 30 4.06 -2.35 5.10
C TYR A 30 3.17 -1.39 5.90
N GLN A 31 2.67 -1.82 7.07
CA GLN A 31 1.81 -1.00 7.93
C GLN A 31 2.55 0.21 8.52
N ALA A 32 3.83 0.07 8.84
CA ALA A 32 4.67 1.17 9.32
C ALA A 32 5.06 2.18 8.22
N SER A 33 5.14 1.72 6.96
CA SER A 33 5.60 2.53 5.83
C SER A 33 4.47 3.21 5.06
N PHE A 34 3.23 2.75 5.22
CA PHE A 34 2.08 3.43 4.63
C PHE A 34 1.66 4.61 5.52
N PRO A 35 1.68 5.86 5.02
CA PRO A 35 0.80 6.88 5.60
C PRO A 35 -0.63 6.32 5.54
N ALA A 36 -1.41 6.51 6.59
CA ALA A 36 -2.81 6.07 6.69
C ALA A 36 -3.50 6.19 5.33
N GLU A 37 -4.25 5.14 4.92
CA GLU A 37 -4.96 5.12 3.63
C GLU A 37 -5.53 6.51 3.32
N ILE A 38 -4.92 7.21 2.37
CA ILE A 38 -5.25 8.61 2.14
C ILE A 38 -6.67 8.63 1.60
N GLU A 39 -7.60 9.18 2.35
CA GLU A 39 -8.96 9.40 1.86
C GLU A 39 -8.87 10.31 0.63
N LEU A 40 -9.10 9.71 -0.54
CA LEU A 40 -9.07 10.43 -1.80
C LEU A 40 -10.31 11.32 -1.88
N SER A 41 -10.08 12.63 -2.00
CA SER A 41 -11.16 13.54 -2.38
C SER A 41 -11.74 13.14 -3.75
N PRO A 42 -13.00 13.51 -4.06
CA PRO A 42 -13.59 13.23 -5.37
C PRO A 42 -12.75 13.74 -6.55
N ALA A 43 -12.05 14.87 -6.36
CA ALA A 43 -11.11 15.41 -7.32
C ALA A 43 -9.86 14.52 -7.48
N GLY A 44 -9.28 14.04 -6.37
CA GLY A 44 -8.16 13.09 -6.38
C GLY A 44 -8.50 11.79 -7.08
N ARG A 45 -9.70 11.24 -6.83
CA ARG A 45 -10.18 10.04 -7.52
C ARG A 45 -10.30 10.25 -9.04
N LYS A 46 -10.86 11.39 -9.48
CA LYS A 46 -10.94 11.74 -10.90
C LYS A 46 -9.56 11.93 -11.54
N ALA A 47 -8.63 12.55 -10.82
CA ALA A 47 -7.25 12.74 -11.28
C ALA A 47 -6.54 11.39 -11.50
N LEU A 48 -6.69 10.43 -10.58
CA LEU A 48 -6.13 9.09 -10.72
C LEU A 48 -6.72 8.31 -11.90
N ILE A 49 -8.04 8.39 -12.11
CA ILE A 49 -8.68 7.77 -13.28
C ILE A 49 -8.11 8.34 -14.58
N ARG A 50 -7.94 9.67 -14.64
CA ARG A 50 -7.32 10.35 -15.78
C ARG A 50 -5.86 9.93 -15.97
N ALA A 51 -5.09 9.87 -14.89
CA ALA A 51 -3.68 9.46 -14.93
C ALA A 51 -3.53 8.04 -15.50
N ARG A 52 -4.37 7.09 -15.06
CA ARG A 52 -4.37 5.72 -15.60
C ARG A 52 -4.68 5.67 -17.10
N LYS A 53 -5.65 6.47 -17.57
CA LYS A 53 -5.96 6.59 -19.01
C LYS A 53 -4.79 7.18 -19.80
N ASN A 54 -4.13 8.20 -19.24
CA ASN A 54 -2.97 8.83 -19.86
C ASN A 54 -1.80 7.85 -20.00
N ILE A 55 -1.48 7.09 -18.95
CA ILE A 55 -0.45 6.04 -18.98
C ILE A 55 -0.76 5.01 -20.06
N LYS A 56 -2.00 4.48 -20.10
CA LYS A 56 -2.41 3.49 -21.10
C LYS A 56 -2.31 4.00 -22.54
N SER A 57 -2.49 5.30 -22.76
CA SER A 57 -2.38 5.95 -24.07
C SER A 57 -0.98 6.50 -24.37
N GLY A 58 0.02 6.19 -23.55
CA GLY A 58 1.40 6.67 -23.71
C GLY A 58 1.58 8.17 -23.41
N LYS A 59 0.56 8.86 -22.90
CA LYS A 59 0.59 10.29 -22.55
C LYS A 59 1.25 10.50 -21.21
N THR A 60 2.57 10.32 -21.16
CA THR A 60 3.41 10.59 -19.99
C THR A 60 4.29 11.81 -20.24
N LEU A 61 4.87 12.36 -19.17
CA LEU A 61 5.89 13.40 -19.26
C LEU A 61 7.20 12.82 -18.79
N SER A 62 8.27 13.06 -19.55
CA SER A 62 9.62 12.87 -19.07
C SER A 62 9.93 13.86 -17.95
N VAL A 63 10.95 13.56 -17.15
CA VAL A 63 11.41 14.45 -16.07
C VAL A 63 11.79 15.83 -16.62
N HIS A 64 12.37 15.89 -17.82
CA HIS A 64 12.74 17.14 -18.48
C HIS A 64 11.52 17.98 -18.88
N GLU A 65 10.53 17.36 -19.54
CA GLU A 65 9.29 18.04 -19.93
C GLU A 65 8.48 18.51 -18.72
N LEU A 66 8.52 17.73 -17.63
CA LEU A 66 7.86 18.10 -16.37
C LEU A 66 8.51 19.35 -15.78
N LYS A 67 9.85 19.42 -15.71
CA LYS A 67 10.59 20.57 -15.18
C LYS A 67 10.29 21.84 -15.97
N GLN A 68 10.36 21.77 -17.30
CA GLN A 68 10.04 22.91 -18.17
C GLN A 68 8.62 23.42 -17.96
N LYS A 69 7.64 22.52 -17.81
CA LYS A 69 6.23 22.91 -17.56
C LYS A 69 6.00 23.54 -16.20
N LEU A 70 6.78 23.14 -15.20
CA LEU A 70 6.70 23.69 -13.84
C LEU A 70 7.50 24.99 -13.69
N GLY A 71 8.29 25.39 -14.70
CA GLY A 71 9.06 26.63 -14.70
C GLY A 71 10.36 26.55 -13.89
N TYR A 72 10.93 25.36 -13.72
CA TYR A 72 12.22 25.12 -13.06
C TYR A 72 13.29 24.64 -14.03
#